data_AF-A0A7Y4ZSH1-F1
#
_entry.id   AF-A0A7Y4ZSH1-F1
#
_cell.length_a   1.000
_cell.length_b   1.000
_cell.length_c   1.000
_cell.angle_alpha   90.00
_cell.angle_beta   90.00
_cell.angle_gamma   90.00
#
_symmetry.space_group_name_H-M   'P 1'
#
loop_
_entity.id
_entity.type
_entity.pdbx_description
1 polymer ?
#
loop_
_entity_poly.entity_id
_entity_poly.type
_entity_poly.pdbx_seq_one_letter_code
_entity_poly.pdbx_strand_id
1 'polypeptide(L)'
;MLHCISLEDALARLTVGWTPSPAALHPRAALVPDRLAELAGEAGQRVTVQPVAPWETSTDLEMLAAVEALDGPLRGELVFITEASFGVDVGAFLVDATELPAFLEEHQRLHEPVFNGDTIIGIPGEGRVLCLHHGDVIIAITRP
;
A
#
# COMPACT_ATOMS: atom_id res chain seq x y z
N MET A 1 16.25 -5.61 4.89
CA MET A 1 16.88 -4.27 4.69
C MET A 1 15.96 -3.48 3.77
N LEU A 2 15.51 -2.29 4.18
CA LEU A 2 14.62 -1.47 3.35
C LEU A 2 15.41 -0.87 2.17
N HIS A 3 14.97 -1.15 0.95
CA HIS A 3 15.55 -0.58 -0.26
C HIS A 3 14.60 0.46 -0.84
N CYS A 4 15.03 1.71 -0.94
CA CYS A 4 14.20 2.76 -1.54
C CYS A 4 14.19 2.66 -3.07
N ILE A 5 13.02 2.86 -3.67
CA ILE A 5 12.82 3.02 -5.11
C ILE A 5 12.07 4.32 -5.39
N SER A 6 12.14 4.81 -6.63
CA SER A 6 11.39 6.01 -6.99
C SER A 6 9.87 5.77 -6.95
N LEU A 7 9.09 6.83 -6.74
CA LEU A 7 7.62 6.75 -6.83
C LEU A 7 7.16 6.38 -8.25
N GLU A 8 7.94 6.73 -9.28
CA GLU A 8 7.68 6.32 -10.66
C GLU A 8 7.81 4.80 -10.83
N ASP A 9 8.90 4.22 -10.31
CA ASP A 9 9.11 2.77 -10.33
C ASP A 9 8.05 2.03 -9.51
N ALA A 10 7.66 2.60 -8.36
CA ALA A 10 6.60 2.06 -7.53
C ALA A 10 5.28 2.01 -8.31
N LEU A 11 4.85 3.14 -8.90
CA LEU A 11 3.63 3.19 -9.70
C LEU A 11 3.68 2.20 -10.87
N ALA A 12 4.81 2.12 -11.58
CA ALA A 12 4.99 1.18 -12.69
C ALA A 12 4.82 -0.27 -12.24
N ARG A 13 5.35 -0.65 -11.07
CA ARG A 13 5.22 -1.99 -10.49
C ARG A 13 3.80 -2.31 -10.03
N LEU A 14 3.11 -1.35 -9.43
CA LEU A 14 1.74 -1.53 -8.91
C LEU A 14 0.70 -1.67 -10.03
N THR A 15 0.96 -1.06 -11.19
CA THR A 15 -0.03 -0.90 -12.27
C THR A 15 0.29 -1.77 -13.50
N VAL A 16 1.15 -2.78 -13.34
CA VAL A 16 1.51 -3.70 -14.43
C VAL A 16 0.25 -4.37 -14.98
N GLY A 17 0.03 -4.20 -16.29
CA GLY A 17 -1.11 -4.79 -17.00
C GLY A 17 -2.39 -3.96 -16.98
N TRP A 18 -2.39 -2.78 -16.36
CA TRP A 18 -3.54 -1.87 -16.37
C TRP A 18 -3.59 -1.10 -17.70
N THR A 19 -4.78 -0.99 -18.30
CA THR A 19 -4.98 -0.27 -19.57
C THR A 19 -6.18 0.67 -19.49
N PRO A 20 -6.00 1.99 -19.72
CA PRO A 20 -4.73 2.67 -19.99
C PRO A 20 -3.80 2.63 -18.76
N SER A 21 -2.49 2.61 -18.99
CA SER A 21 -1.52 2.63 -17.89
C SER A 21 -1.53 4.00 -17.20
N PRO A 22 -1.55 4.06 -15.85
CA PRO A 22 -1.48 5.31 -15.11
C PRO A 22 -0.13 6.03 -15.24
N ALA A 23 0.86 5.46 -15.94
CA ALA A 23 2.19 6.03 -16.12
C ALA A 23 2.22 7.44 -16.75
N ALA A 24 1.12 7.90 -17.37
CA ALA A 24 0.99 9.27 -17.84
C ALA A 24 0.66 10.29 -16.74
N LEU A 25 0.33 9.83 -15.52
CA LEU A 25 0.00 10.67 -14.38
C LEU A 25 1.22 10.96 -13.52
N HIS A 26 1.20 12.10 -12.84
CA HIS A 26 2.23 12.44 -11.86
C HIS A 26 2.21 11.39 -10.71
N PRO A 27 3.32 10.67 -10.43
CA PRO A 27 3.30 9.54 -9.50
C PRO A 27 2.74 9.87 -8.12
N ARG A 28 3.07 11.06 -7.59
CA ARG A 28 2.55 11.49 -6.29
C ARG A 28 1.02 11.58 -6.23
N ALA A 29 0.39 11.98 -7.32
CA ALA A 29 -1.06 12.11 -7.38
C ALA A 29 -1.74 10.74 -7.60
N ALA A 30 -1.07 9.83 -8.32
CA ALA A 30 -1.59 8.50 -8.58
C ALA A 30 -1.47 7.55 -7.37
N LEU A 31 -0.48 7.76 -6.51
CA LEU A 31 -0.19 6.92 -5.32
C LEU A 31 -0.91 7.40 -4.05
N VAL A 32 -2.09 7.99 -4.19
CA VAL A 32 -3.02 8.23 -3.08
C VAL A 32 -4.03 7.07 -3.07
N PRO A 33 -4.35 6.45 -1.92
CA PRO A 33 -5.25 5.29 -1.84
C PRO A 33 -6.51 5.40 -2.70
N ASP A 34 -7.29 6.47 -2.52
CA ASP A 34 -8.54 6.69 -3.25
C ASP A 34 -8.30 6.86 -4.75
N ARG A 35 -7.29 7.64 -5.13
CA ARG A 35 -6.99 7.87 -6.55
C ARG A 35 -6.50 6.59 -7.22
N LEU A 36 -5.70 5.79 -6.52
CA LEU A 36 -5.23 4.50 -7.03
C LEU A 36 -6.40 3.53 -7.22
N ALA A 37 -7.38 3.53 -6.30
CA ALA A 37 -8.60 2.74 -6.40
C ALA A 37 -9.47 3.15 -7.59
N GLU A 38 -9.64 4.45 -7.82
CA GLU A 38 -10.33 4.97 -9.01
C GLU A 38 -9.66 4.50 -10.30
N LEU A 39 -8.34 4.68 -10.39
CA LEU A 39 -7.54 4.25 -11.55
C LEU A 39 -7.62 2.74 -11.78
N ALA A 40 -7.63 1.95 -10.71
CA ALA A 40 -7.79 0.51 -10.79
C ALA A 40 -9.15 0.13 -11.39
N GLY A 41 -10.23 0.77 -10.92
CA GLY A 41 -11.58 0.59 -11.45
C GLY A 41 -11.69 1.00 -12.93
N GLU A 42 -11.11 2.14 -13.30
CA GLU A 42 -11.03 2.60 -14.70
C GLU A 42 -10.28 1.59 -15.59
N ALA A 43 -9.24 0.94 -15.05
CA ALA A 43 -8.46 -0.11 -15.70
C ALA A 43 -9.10 -1.51 -15.64
N GLY A 44 -10.35 -1.63 -15.16
CA GLY A 44 -11.08 -2.90 -15.09
C GLY A 44 -10.58 -3.87 -14.03
N GLN A 45 -9.80 -3.40 -13.04
CA GLN A 45 -9.44 -4.19 -11.87
C GLN A 45 -10.62 -4.32 -10.92
N ARG A 46 -10.59 -5.36 -10.09
CA ARG A 46 -11.56 -5.52 -9.00
C ARG A 46 -11.12 -4.66 -7.82
N VAL A 47 -12.02 -3.81 -7.34
CA VAL A 47 -11.81 -2.96 -6.16
C VAL A 47 -12.81 -3.38 -5.09
N THR A 48 -12.31 -3.78 -3.92
CA THR A 48 -13.11 -4.12 -2.75
C THR A 48 -12.77 -3.16 -1.63
N VAL A 49 -13.77 -2.59 -0.99
CA VAL A 49 -13.59 -1.65 0.13
C VAL A 49 -14.25 -2.24 1.36
N GLN A 50 -13.53 -2.27 2.48
CA GLN A 50 -14.08 -2.68 3.76
C GLN A 50 -13.69 -1.68 4.86
N PRO A 51 -14.61 -1.39 5.79
CA PRO A 51 -14.27 -0.61 6.97
C PRO A 51 -13.32 -1.40 7.87
N VAL A 52 -12.46 -0.68 8.59
CA VAL A 52 -11.60 -1.19 9.65
C VAL A 52 -11.79 -0.42 10.94
N ALA A 53 -11.21 -0.93 12.01
CA ALA A 53 -11.14 -0.18 13.25
C ALA A 53 -10.27 1.07 13.05
N PRO A 54 -10.56 2.18 13.76
CA PRO A 54 -9.70 3.35 13.76
C PRO A 54 -8.28 3.02 14.23
N TRP A 55 -7.29 3.69 13.64
CA TRP A 55 -5.88 3.49 13.98
C TRP A 55 -5.57 3.92 15.42
N GLU A 56 -6.32 4.89 15.98
CA GLU A 56 -6.15 5.36 17.36
C GLU A 56 -6.42 4.27 18.40
N THR A 57 -7.15 3.22 18.01
CA THR A 57 -7.49 2.08 18.87
C THR A 57 -6.90 0.76 18.38
N SER A 58 -5.96 0.80 17.43
CA SER A 58 -5.39 -0.38 16.79
C SER A 58 -3.86 -0.31 16.75
N THR A 59 -3.21 -1.46 16.84
CA THR A 59 -1.77 -1.60 16.58
C THR A 59 -1.51 -1.82 15.09
N ASP A 60 -0.28 -1.55 14.65
CA ASP A 60 0.08 -1.80 13.25
C ASP A 60 -0.06 -3.29 12.88
N LEU A 61 0.18 -4.19 13.82
CA LEU A 61 -0.01 -5.62 13.62
C LEU A 61 -1.48 -6.04 13.52
N GLU A 62 -2.37 -5.41 14.29
CA GLU A 62 -3.81 -5.64 14.16
C GLU A 62 -4.34 -5.13 12.81
N MET A 63 -3.85 -3.96 12.37
CA MET A 63 -4.15 -3.42 11.04
C MET A 63 -3.61 -4.31 9.93
N LEU A 64 -2.37 -4.79 10.06
CA LEU A 64 -1.78 -5.74 9.11
C LEU A 64 -2.61 -7.02 9.02
N ALA A 65 -3.04 -7.57 10.15
CA ALA A 65 -3.89 -8.76 10.18
C ALA A 65 -5.26 -8.51 9.53
N ALA A 66 -5.85 -7.33 9.70
CA ALA A 66 -7.09 -6.94 9.03
C ALA A 66 -6.90 -6.84 7.49
N VAL A 67 -5.77 -6.28 7.05
CA VAL A 67 -5.35 -6.21 5.64
C VAL A 67 -5.20 -7.61 5.04
N GLU A 68 -4.53 -8.52 5.74
CA GLU A 68 -4.37 -9.91 5.30
C GLU A 68 -5.68 -10.71 5.33
N ALA A 69 -6.60 -10.39 6.25
CA ALA A 69 -7.90 -11.04 6.32
C ALA A 69 -8.78 -10.71 5.11
N LEU A 70 -8.61 -9.53 4.52
CA LEU A 70 -9.38 -9.09 3.36
C LEU A 70 -9.03 -9.86 2.09
N ASP A 71 -7.75 -10.05 1.82
CA ASP A 71 -7.29 -10.51 0.50
C ASP A 71 -6.21 -11.61 0.57
N GLY A 72 -5.96 -12.14 1.76
CA GLY A 72 -4.99 -13.21 2.01
C GLY A 72 -3.62 -12.71 2.51
N PRO A 73 -2.74 -13.62 2.95
CA PRO A 73 -1.45 -13.27 3.55
C PRO A 73 -0.51 -12.57 2.56
N LEU A 74 0.31 -11.64 3.04
CA LEU A 74 1.35 -10.99 2.25
C LEU A 74 2.52 -11.95 1.99
N ARG A 75 3.10 -11.90 0.78
CA ARG A 75 4.19 -12.79 0.37
C ARG A 75 5.17 -12.11 -0.56
N GLY A 76 6.43 -12.51 -0.47
CA GLY A 76 7.50 -12.06 -1.36
C GLY A 76 7.90 -10.61 -1.14
N GLU A 77 8.42 -9.98 -2.20
CA GLU A 77 8.80 -8.57 -2.18
C GLU A 77 7.55 -7.68 -2.26
N LEU A 78 7.44 -6.75 -1.32
CA LEU A 78 6.37 -5.77 -1.21
C LEU A 78 6.88 -4.40 -1.65
N VAL A 79 6.02 -3.64 -2.32
CA VAL A 79 6.18 -2.19 -2.48
C VAL A 79 5.39 -1.51 -1.38
N PHE A 80 6.08 -0.81 -0.48
CA PHE A 80 5.48 -0.16 0.67
C PHE A 80 5.61 1.35 0.55
N ILE A 81 4.48 2.05 0.61
CA ILE A 81 4.39 3.51 0.47
C ILE A 81 3.63 4.04 1.67
N THR A 82 4.21 5.04 2.32
CA THR A 82 3.60 5.76 3.44
C THR A 82 3.66 7.25 3.16
N GLU A 83 3.12 8.09 4.04
CA GLU A 83 3.25 9.55 3.92
C GLU A 83 4.73 10.00 3.80
N ALA A 84 5.64 9.33 4.51
CA ALA A 84 7.08 9.61 4.46
C ALA A 84 7.67 9.42 3.05
N SER A 85 7.10 8.53 2.23
CA SER A 85 7.54 8.30 0.85
C SER A 85 7.39 9.52 -0.06
N PHE A 86 6.52 10.47 0.31
CA PHE A 86 6.34 11.75 -0.38
C PHE A 86 7.28 12.85 0.14
N GLY A 87 8.19 12.54 1.06
CA GLY A 87 9.32 13.41 1.40
C GLY A 87 10.21 13.70 0.17
N VAL A 88 11.03 14.74 0.28
CA VAL A 88 12.07 15.01 -0.74
C VAL A 88 13.10 13.88 -0.67
N ASP A 89 13.39 13.24 -1.81
CA ASP A 89 14.38 12.18 -1.98
C ASP A 89 14.18 10.88 -1.16
N VAL A 90 12.94 10.58 -0.71
CA VAL A 90 12.63 9.32 0.03
C VAL A 90 12.20 8.19 -0.91
N GLY A 91 11.07 8.36 -1.61
CA GLY A 91 10.52 7.33 -2.49
C GLY A 91 9.78 6.21 -1.75
N ALA A 92 9.41 5.16 -2.48
CA ALA A 92 8.76 3.97 -1.91
C ALA A 92 9.80 2.99 -1.36
N PHE A 93 9.39 2.12 -0.45
CA PHE A 93 10.26 1.11 0.16
C PHE A 93 9.97 -0.27 -0.42
N LEU A 94 11.02 -1.03 -0.70
CA LEU A 94 10.94 -2.46 -0.91
C LEU A 94 11.22 -3.19 0.40
N VAL A 95 10.31 -4.07 0.77
CA VAL A 95 10.39 -4.86 2.00
C VAL A 95 9.98 -6.30 1.71
N ASP A 96 10.68 -7.28 2.27
CA ASP A 96 10.22 -8.66 2.21
C ASP A 96 9.03 -8.83 3.17
N ALA A 97 7.98 -9.51 2.74
CA ALA A 97 6.77 -9.72 3.55
C ALA A 97 7.07 -10.35 4.92
N THR A 98 8.14 -11.16 5.03
CA THR A 98 8.55 -11.78 6.30
C THR A 98 9.23 -10.79 7.27
N GLU A 99 9.77 -9.67 6.76
CA GLU A 99 10.39 -8.62 7.57
C GLU A 99 9.37 -7.56 8.03
N LEU A 100 8.24 -7.42 7.34
CA LEU A 100 7.27 -6.33 7.59
C LEU A 100 6.72 -6.31 9.03
N PRO A 101 6.28 -7.43 9.65
CA PRO A 101 5.76 -7.40 11.01
C PRO A 101 6.77 -6.86 12.03
N ALA A 102 8.02 -7.33 11.97
CA ALA A 102 9.08 -6.87 12.87
C ALA A 102 9.41 -5.39 12.66
N PHE A 103 9.39 -4.93 11.41
CA PHE A 103 9.56 -3.52 11.08
C PHE A 103 8.44 -2.65 11.68
N LEU A 104 7.18 -3.06 11.55
CA LEU A 104 6.03 -2.33 12.09
C LEU A 104 6.09 -2.24 13.62
N GLU A 105 6.36 -3.36 14.31
CA GLU A 105 6.51 -3.37 15.77
C GLU A 105 7.62 -2.44 16.24
N GLU A 106 8.79 -2.48 15.59
CA GLU A 106 9.91 -1.63 15.94
C GLU A 106 9.60 -0.14 15.68
N HIS A 107 9.01 0.18 14.53
CA HIS A 107 8.63 1.54 14.17
C HIS A 107 7.62 2.11 15.16
N GLN A 108 6.52 1.40 15.43
CA GLN A 108 5.47 1.86 16.35
C GLN A 108 6.00 2.03 17.78
N ARG A 109 7.01 1.25 18.19
CA ARG A 109 7.65 1.42 19.51
C ARG A 109 8.48 2.71 19.60
N LEU A 110 9.07 3.15 18.50
CA LEU A 110 9.99 4.30 18.44
C LEU A 110 9.29 5.59 18.01
N HIS A 111 8.19 5.48 17.27
CA HIS A 111 7.50 6.56 16.56
C HIS A 111 5.98 6.37 16.67
N GLU A 112 5.23 6.95 15.72
CA GLU A 112 3.80 6.71 15.56
C GLU A 112 3.52 5.44 14.73
N PRO A 113 2.30 4.87 14.81
CA PRO A 113 1.91 3.76 13.95
C PRO A 113 2.08 4.11 12.47
N VAL A 114 2.55 3.18 11.65
CA VAL A 114 2.67 3.38 10.20
C VAL A 114 1.29 3.46 9.55
N PHE A 115 0.33 2.69 10.07
CA PHE A 115 -1.06 2.69 9.62
C PHE A 115 -1.89 3.82 10.24
N ASN A 116 -1.26 4.92 10.64
CA ASN A 116 -1.94 6.12 11.14
C ASN A 116 -2.58 6.97 10.03
N GLY A 117 -2.31 6.66 8.75
CA GLY A 117 -2.84 7.40 7.61
C GLY A 117 -2.70 6.63 6.29
N ASP A 118 -2.55 7.37 5.19
CA ASP A 118 -2.51 6.79 3.84
C ASP A 118 -1.29 5.89 3.66
N THR A 119 -1.55 4.60 3.48
CA THR A 119 -0.54 3.57 3.31
C THR A 119 -0.91 2.68 2.12
N ILE A 120 0.08 2.31 1.30
CA ILE A 120 -0.12 1.38 0.18
C ILE A 120 0.89 0.24 0.30
N ILE A 121 0.37 -0.98 0.21
CA ILE A 121 1.12 -2.24 0.16
C ILE A 121 0.84 -2.90 -1.18
N GLY A 122 1.81 -2.87 -2.08
CA GLY A 122 1.78 -3.61 -3.32
C GLY A 122 2.44 -4.97 -3.20
N ILE A 123 1.87 -5.96 -3.88
CA ILE A 123 2.49 -7.26 -4.13
C ILE A 123 2.57 -7.44 -5.65
N PRO A 124 3.58 -6.83 -6.31
CA PRO A 124 3.64 -6.80 -7.77
C PRO A 124 3.64 -8.19 -8.42
N GLY A 125 4.28 -9.17 -7.77
CA GLY A 125 4.33 -10.57 -8.24
C GLY A 125 2.96 -11.25 -8.33
N GLU A 126 1.98 -10.78 -7.57
CA GLU A 126 0.61 -11.29 -7.54
C GLU A 126 -0.40 -10.36 -8.24
N GLY A 127 0.03 -9.15 -8.61
CA GLY A 127 -0.87 -8.12 -9.17
C GLY A 127 -1.94 -7.67 -8.18
N ARG A 128 -1.57 -7.64 -6.89
CA ARG A 128 -2.42 -7.28 -5.76
C ARG A 128 -1.92 -5.98 -5.14
N VAL A 129 -2.83 -5.08 -4.78
CA VAL A 129 -2.52 -3.84 -4.04
C VAL A 129 -3.53 -3.68 -2.92
N LEU A 130 -3.03 -3.39 -1.73
CA LEU A 130 -3.81 -3.13 -0.53
C LEU A 130 -3.51 -1.70 -0.09
N CYS A 131 -4.53 -0.87 -0.03
CA CYS A 131 -4.41 0.50 0.45
C CYS A 131 -5.14 0.64 1.78
N LEU A 132 -4.54 1.32 2.74
CA LEU A 132 -5.19 1.82 3.93
C LEU A 132 -5.34 3.33 3.79
N HIS A 133 -6.51 3.85 4.12
CA HIS A 133 -6.82 5.28 4.05
C HIS A 133 -7.32 5.77 5.41
N HIS A 134 -7.06 7.05 5.70
CA HIS A 134 -7.42 7.76 6.93
C HIS A 134 -8.94 7.85 7.25
N GLY A 135 -9.80 7.31 6.38
CA GLY A 135 -11.24 7.13 6.58
C GLY A 135 -11.64 5.78 7.18
N ASP A 136 -10.71 5.11 7.86
CA ASP A 136 -10.88 3.79 8.48
C ASP A 136 -11.36 2.73 7.47
N VAL A 137 -10.75 2.71 6.28
CA VAL A 137 -11.05 1.72 5.23
C VAL A 137 -9.79 1.05 4.70
N ILE A 138 -9.92 -0.25 4.40
CA ILE A 138 -8.99 -0.97 3.54
C ILE A 138 -9.61 -1.06 2.15
N ILE A 139 -8.81 -0.75 1.13
CA ILE A 139 -9.10 -0.95 -0.28
C ILE A 139 -8.22 -2.09 -0.78
N ALA A 140 -8.83 -3.20 -1.20
CA ALA A 140 -8.14 -4.27 -1.91
C ALA A 140 -8.38 -4.14 -3.41
N ILE A 141 -7.27 -4.16 -4.17
CA ILE A 141 -7.24 -4.09 -5.62
C ILE A 141 -6.62 -5.39 -6.13
N THR A 142 -7.39 -6.16 -6.88
CA THR A 142 -6.95 -7.40 -7.49
C THR A 142 -7.26 -7.42 -8.98
N ARG A 143 -6.62 -8.33 -9.69
CA ARG A 143 -7.05 -8.68 -11.06
C ARG A 143 -8.52 -9.14 -11.06
N PRO A 144 -9.26 -8.89 -12.16
CA PRO A 144 -10.68 -9.22 -12.27
C PRO A 144 -11.00 -10.70 -12.07
#